data_AF-A0A1Y5S1W9-F1
#
_entry.id   AF-A0A1Y5S1W9-F1
#
_cell.length_a   1.000
_cell.length_b   1.000
_cell.length_c   1.000
_cell.angle_alpha   90.00
_cell.angle_beta   90.00
_cell.angle_gamma   90.00
#
_symmetry.space_group_name_H-M   'P 1'
#
loop_
_entity.id
_entity.type
_entity.pdbx_description
1 polymer ?
#
loop_
_entity_poly.entity_id
_entity_poly.type
_entity_poly.pdbx_seq_one_letter_code
_entity_poly.pdbx_strand_id
1 'polypeptide(L)'
;MGVRRTIAAGLALAMLAGCNVAVGTTGSNGTGVAVSTNVGARGGTYVTRNGFTAIPDPQVPGQFEILAAGRSGAADYWCAAGDYIAMGLGRGGNTRIYLSRPEGASRFVAGRKAATFTYAPSAELVATGEALPESYNFSVKRVGENRHAAASQTACRPINPFFD
;
A
#
# COMPACT_ATOMS: atom_id res chain seq x y z
N MET A 1 -33.76 -48.59 -41.57
CA MET A 1 -33.15 -49.70 -40.80
C MET A 1 -31.97 -49.10 -40.04
N GLY A 2 -32.08 -48.73 -38.75
CA GLY A 2 -32.03 -49.60 -37.57
C GLY A 2 -30.59 -50.10 -37.35
N VAL A 3 -29.87 -49.95 -36.23
CA VAL A 3 -30.20 -49.76 -34.81
C VAL A 3 -28.96 -49.20 -34.07
N ARG A 4 -29.20 -48.51 -32.95
CA ARG A 4 -28.26 -47.89 -32.00
C ARG A 4 -27.42 -48.91 -31.20
N ARG A 5 -26.22 -48.52 -30.74
CA ARG A 5 -25.70 -48.91 -29.42
C ARG A 5 -25.00 -47.73 -28.73
N THR A 6 -25.52 -47.40 -27.57
CA THR A 6 -25.05 -46.47 -26.53
C THR A 6 -23.94 -47.11 -25.70
N ILE A 7 -22.88 -46.36 -25.33
CA ILE A 7 -22.19 -46.47 -24.04
C ILE A 7 -21.83 -45.05 -23.56
N ALA A 8 -22.04 -44.84 -22.26
CA ALA A 8 -22.08 -43.58 -21.55
C ALA A 8 -20.78 -43.24 -20.80
N ALA A 9 -20.80 -42.03 -20.25
CA ALA A 9 -20.17 -41.58 -19.00
C ALA A 9 -18.66 -41.27 -19.00
N GLY A 10 -18.37 -40.01 -18.67
CA GLY A 10 -17.02 -39.53 -18.35
C GLY A 10 -17.02 -38.04 -18.02
N LEU A 11 -17.79 -37.62 -17.02
CA LEU A 11 -17.77 -36.27 -16.46
C LEU A 11 -16.46 -36.11 -15.65
N ALA A 12 -15.45 -35.44 -16.19
CA ALA A 12 -14.23 -35.13 -15.45
C ALA A 12 -14.29 -33.69 -14.91
N LEU A 13 -14.65 -33.56 -13.64
CA LEU A 13 -14.63 -32.33 -12.86
C LEU A 13 -13.17 -32.01 -12.50
N ALA A 14 -12.57 -30.98 -13.09
CA ALA A 14 -11.24 -30.52 -12.72
C ALA A 14 -11.31 -29.75 -11.39
N MET A 15 -10.88 -30.40 -10.31
CA MET A 15 -10.79 -29.81 -8.97
C MET A 15 -9.65 -28.79 -8.90
N LEU A 16 -9.97 -27.62 -8.34
CA LEU A 16 -9.04 -26.57 -7.95
C LEU A 16 -8.03 -27.10 -6.92
N ALA A 17 -6.76 -27.21 -7.31
CA ALA A 17 -5.65 -27.39 -6.38
C ALA A 17 -5.41 -26.07 -5.62
N GLY A 18 -5.94 -25.99 -4.39
CA GLY A 18 -5.52 -25.01 -3.41
C GLY A 18 -4.16 -25.40 -2.82
N CYS A 19 -3.19 -24.50 -2.86
CA CYS A 19 -1.93 -24.65 -2.13
C CYS A 19 -2.20 -24.50 -0.63
N ASN A 20 -2.26 -25.61 0.11
CA ASN A 20 -2.28 -25.59 1.57
C ASN A 20 -0.86 -25.47 2.11
N VAL A 21 -0.54 -24.39 2.83
CA VAL A 21 0.69 -24.28 3.63
C VAL A 21 0.38 -24.86 5.02
N ALA A 22 0.95 -26.02 5.33
CA ALA A 22 0.93 -26.56 6.68
C ALA A 22 1.93 -25.79 7.56
N VAL A 23 1.43 -25.00 8.51
CA VAL A 23 2.25 -24.40 9.58
C VAL A 23 2.11 -25.29 10.81
N GLY A 24 3.19 -25.97 11.20
CA GLY A 24 3.25 -26.72 12.44
C GLY A 24 3.25 -25.79 13.64
N THR A 25 2.40 -26.07 14.63
CA THR A 25 2.45 -25.42 15.95
C THR A 25 2.79 -26.47 17.00
N THR A 26 3.93 -26.26 17.66
CA THR A 26 4.30 -26.93 18.91
C THR A 26 3.27 -26.52 19.98
N GLY A 27 2.74 -27.51 20.70
CA GLY A 27 1.55 -27.35 21.55
C GLY A 27 1.77 -26.56 22.85
N SER A 28 0.64 -26.07 23.38
CA SER A 28 0.46 -25.69 24.78
C SER A 28 -0.98 -25.98 25.19
N ASN A 29 -1.16 -26.85 26.19
CA ASN A 29 -2.44 -27.14 26.83
C ASN A 29 -3.04 -25.87 27.44
N GLY A 30 -4.17 -25.42 26.90
CA GLY A 30 -4.98 -24.36 27.47
C GLY A 30 -6.22 -24.16 26.62
N THR A 31 -7.40 -24.13 27.24
CA THR A 31 -8.67 -23.75 26.61
C THR A 31 -8.63 -22.27 26.24
N GLY A 32 -7.89 -21.95 25.18
CA GLY A 32 -7.82 -20.62 24.60
C GLY A 32 -8.87 -20.49 23.50
N VAL A 33 -9.75 -19.50 23.64
CA VAL A 33 -10.56 -19.01 22.52
C VAL A 33 -9.59 -18.67 21.39
N ALA A 34 -9.69 -19.36 20.27
CA ALA A 34 -8.91 -19.05 19.07
C ALA A 34 -9.38 -17.69 18.55
N VAL A 35 -8.72 -16.61 18.99
CA VAL A 35 -8.79 -15.33 18.29
C VAL A 35 -8.06 -15.55 16.98
N SER A 36 -8.82 -15.80 15.92
CA SER A 36 -8.31 -15.82 14.55
C SER A 36 -7.90 -14.40 14.18
N THR A 37 -6.72 -13.96 14.63
CA THR A 37 -6.08 -12.80 14.02
C THR A 37 -5.61 -13.25 12.64
N ASN A 38 -6.50 -13.08 11.66
CA ASN A 38 -6.06 -12.95 10.29
C ASN A 38 -5.09 -11.77 10.24
N VAL A 39 -3.80 -12.02 10.47
CA VAL A 39 -2.72 -11.13 10.00
C VAL A 39 -2.58 -11.38 8.49
N GLY A 40 -3.70 -11.25 7.77
CA GLY A 40 -3.70 -11.09 6.33
C GLY A 40 -3.20 -9.67 6.07
N ALA A 41 -2.12 -9.56 5.31
CA ALA A 41 -1.52 -8.34 4.77
C ALA A 41 -1.97 -7.02 5.44
N ARG A 42 -1.11 -6.39 6.24
CA ARG A 42 -1.29 -5.02 6.75
C ARG A 42 -1.25 -3.99 5.63
N GLY A 43 -2.22 -4.00 4.71
CA GLY A 43 -2.21 -3.21 3.49
C GLY A 43 -3.61 -2.72 3.11
N GLY A 44 -4.41 -2.36 4.12
CA GLY A 44 -5.68 -1.65 3.94
C GLY A 44 -5.51 -0.16 4.16
N THR A 45 -6.62 0.59 4.10
CA THR A 45 -6.65 2.01 4.45
C THR A 45 -6.06 2.25 5.83
N TYR A 46 -5.20 3.26 5.97
CA TYR A 46 -4.43 3.52 7.18
C TYR A 46 -4.43 5.01 7.52
N VAL A 47 -4.72 5.34 8.77
CA VAL A 47 -4.59 6.71 9.28
C VAL A 47 -3.18 6.91 9.81
N THR A 48 -2.47 7.87 9.25
CA THR A 48 -1.08 8.16 9.60
C THR A 48 -1.00 9.02 10.85
N ARG A 49 0.18 9.06 11.46
CA ARG A 49 0.42 9.82 12.71
C ARG A 49 0.15 11.32 12.62
N ASN A 50 0.09 11.89 11.42
CA ASN A 50 -0.25 13.30 11.16
C ASN A 50 -1.70 13.48 10.65
N GLY A 51 -2.55 12.46 10.80
CA GLY A 51 -3.99 12.52 10.50
C GLY A 51 -4.35 12.37 9.01
N PHE A 52 -3.38 12.12 8.14
CA PHE A 52 -3.64 11.81 6.74
C PHE A 52 -4.14 10.37 6.61
N THR A 53 -4.78 10.06 5.49
CA THR A 53 -5.27 8.71 5.21
C THR A 53 -4.55 8.15 4.00
N ALA A 54 -3.84 7.04 4.18
CA ALA A 54 -3.27 6.25 3.10
C ALA A 54 -4.31 5.26 2.57
N ILE A 55 -4.50 5.21 1.26
CA ILE A 55 -5.41 4.29 0.57
C ILE A 55 -4.58 3.51 -0.47
N PRO A 56 -4.37 2.21 -0.28
CA PRO A 56 -3.68 1.39 -1.28
C PRO A 56 -4.50 1.26 -2.56
N ASP A 57 -3.81 1.27 -3.71
CA ASP A 57 -4.44 1.01 -5.00
C ASP A 57 -4.68 -0.51 -5.14
N PRO A 58 -5.94 -0.98 -5.27
CA PRO A 58 -6.24 -2.41 -5.38
C PRO A 58 -5.84 -3.00 -6.73
N GLN A 59 -5.57 -2.17 -7.75
CA GLN A 59 -5.23 -2.60 -9.10
C GLN A 59 -3.73 -2.52 -9.39
N VAL A 60 -2.99 -1.68 -8.66
CA VAL A 60 -1.55 -1.47 -8.85
C VAL A 60 -0.80 -1.80 -7.55
N PRO A 61 -0.26 -3.03 -7.40
CA PRO A 61 0.45 -3.43 -6.20
C PRO A 61 1.58 -2.47 -5.84
N GLY A 62 1.55 -2.01 -4.60
CA GLY A 62 2.54 -1.09 -4.06
C GLY A 62 2.34 0.39 -4.38
N GLN A 63 1.33 0.73 -5.17
CA GLN A 63 0.84 2.09 -5.32
C GLN A 63 -0.21 2.41 -4.23
N PHE A 64 -0.24 3.66 -3.78
CA PHE A 64 -1.20 4.14 -2.80
C PHE A 64 -1.40 5.66 -2.92
N GLU A 65 -2.59 6.13 -2.59
CA GLU A 65 -2.88 7.55 -2.39
C GLU A 65 -2.66 7.94 -0.94
N ILE A 66 -2.12 9.13 -0.73
CA ILE A 66 -2.20 9.84 0.55
C ILE A 66 -3.23 10.95 0.36
N LEU A 67 -4.35 10.87 1.07
CA LEU A 67 -5.40 11.90 1.07
C LEU A 67 -4.98 13.09 1.92
N ALA A 68 -5.20 14.30 1.39
CA ALA A 68 -5.00 15.54 2.12
C ALA A 68 -5.81 15.58 3.43
N ALA A 69 -5.22 16.14 4.48
CA ALA A 69 -5.91 16.53 5.72
C ALA A 69 -5.63 18.02 6.03
N GLY A 70 -6.67 18.81 6.31
CA GLY A 70 -6.55 20.23 6.65
C GLY A 70 -5.73 21.06 5.65
N ARG A 71 -4.93 22.01 6.17
CA ARG A 71 -3.86 22.66 5.39
C ARG A 71 -2.68 21.71 5.25
N SER A 72 -2.64 20.99 4.14
CA SER A 72 -1.60 20.01 3.82
C SER A 72 -0.41 20.64 3.08
N GLY A 73 0.81 20.49 3.62
CA GLY A 73 2.05 20.80 2.92
C GLY A 73 2.72 19.56 2.32
N ALA A 74 3.69 19.74 1.43
CA ALA A 74 4.43 18.63 0.82
C ALA A 74 5.11 17.73 1.88
N ALA A 75 5.68 18.34 2.93
CA ALA A 75 6.28 17.60 4.04
C ALA A 75 5.27 16.67 4.75
N ASP A 76 4.01 17.08 4.88
CA ASP A 76 2.97 16.28 5.55
C ASP A 76 2.59 15.04 4.71
N TYR A 77 2.51 15.19 3.39
CA TYR A 77 2.32 14.06 2.48
C TYR A 77 3.46 13.05 2.56
N TRP A 78 4.70 13.53 2.60
CA TRP A 78 5.87 12.65 2.71
C TRP A 78 5.93 12.00 4.09
N CYS A 79 5.64 12.72 5.18
CA CYS A 79 5.49 12.12 6.50
C CYS A 79 4.48 10.96 6.46
N ALA A 80 3.28 11.22 5.95
CA ALA A 80 2.21 10.24 5.84
C ALA A 80 2.62 9.02 4.99
N ALA A 81 3.30 9.25 3.86
CA ALA A 81 3.80 8.17 3.02
C ALA A 81 4.86 7.31 3.74
N GLY A 82 5.85 7.94 4.39
CA GLY A 82 6.86 7.24 5.17
C GLY A 82 6.28 6.45 6.34
N ASP A 83 5.33 7.05 7.05
CA ASP A 83 4.61 6.42 8.16
C ASP A 83 3.77 5.23 7.68
N TYR A 84 3.07 5.34 6.55
CA TYR A 84 2.34 4.21 5.98
C TYR A 84 3.27 3.07 5.57
N ILE A 85 4.43 3.35 4.96
CA ILE A 85 5.38 2.29 4.59
C ILE A 85 5.95 1.59 5.82
N ALA A 86 6.40 2.36 6.82
CA ALA A 86 7.08 1.81 7.99
C ALA A 86 6.10 1.19 9.00
N MET A 87 5.05 1.92 9.36
CA MET A 87 4.10 1.53 10.40
C MET A 87 2.89 0.80 9.84
N GLY A 88 2.33 1.29 8.74
CA GLY A 88 1.19 0.66 8.08
C GLY A 88 1.54 -0.70 7.48
N LEU A 89 2.53 -0.74 6.58
CA LEU A 89 2.94 -1.94 5.85
C LEU A 89 4.03 -2.76 6.57
N GLY A 90 4.67 -2.21 7.61
CA GLY A 90 5.76 -2.90 8.32
C GLY A 90 7.05 -3.05 7.51
N ARG A 91 7.28 -2.20 6.49
CA ARG A 91 8.49 -2.27 5.63
C ARG A 91 9.66 -1.51 6.26
N GLY A 92 10.87 -1.90 5.91
CA GLY A 92 12.10 -1.28 6.42
C GLY A 92 12.25 0.19 6.02
N GLY A 93 12.95 0.97 6.84
CA GLY A 93 13.19 2.41 6.62
C GLY A 93 13.97 2.74 5.34
N ASN A 94 14.73 1.78 4.80
CA ASN A 94 15.43 1.87 3.53
C ASN A 94 14.51 1.66 2.30
N THR A 95 13.24 1.30 2.50
CA THR A 95 12.26 1.20 1.41
C THR A 95 12.13 2.55 0.71
N ARG A 96 12.29 2.56 -0.62
CA ARG A 96 12.22 3.78 -1.40
C ARG A 96 10.79 4.05 -1.85
N ILE A 97 10.36 5.29 -1.69
CA ILE A 97 9.02 5.76 -1.99
C ILE A 97 9.13 6.79 -3.10
N TYR A 98 8.39 6.60 -4.18
CA TYR A 98 8.36 7.50 -5.34
C TYR A 98 7.01 8.19 -5.44
N LEU A 99 7.01 9.47 -5.78
CA LEU A 99 5.80 10.18 -6.22
C LEU A 99 5.49 9.77 -7.66
N SER A 100 4.41 9.03 -7.85
CA SER A 100 3.96 8.57 -9.18
C SER A 100 2.92 9.48 -9.83
N ARG A 101 2.14 10.22 -9.01
CA ARG A 101 1.22 11.25 -9.51
C ARG A 101 1.27 12.46 -8.57
N PRO A 102 1.36 13.69 -9.10
CA PRO A 102 1.38 14.88 -8.27
C PRO A 102 0.08 15.03 -7.50
N GLU A 103 0.12 15.88 -6.47
CA GLU A 103 -1.07 16.26 -5.73
C GLU A 103 -2.14 16.82 -6.69
N GLY A 104 -3.32 16.22 -6.63
CA GLY A 104 -4.46 16.59 -7.46
C GLY A 104 -5.74 15.98 -6.90
N ALA A 105 -6.76 15.79 -7.73
CA ALA A 105 -7.96 15.07 -7.32
C ALA A 105 -7.62 13.60 -6.97
N SER A 106 -8.20 13.11 -5.88
CA SER A 106 -8.13 11.70 -5.49
C SER A 106 -8.89 10.84 -6.50
N ARG A 107 -8.34 9.67 -6.83
CA ARG A 107 -9.02 8.66 -7.66
C ARG A 107 -9.92 7.75 -6.84
N PHE A 108 -9.72 7.69 -5.53
CA PHE A 108 -10.48 6.81 -4.63
C PHE A 108 -11.57 7.53 -3.86
N VAL A 109 -11.43 8.84 -3.61
CA VAL A 109 -12.41 9.60 -2.82
C VAL A 109 -12.81 10.88 -3.55
N ALA A 110 -14.04 10.91 -4.06
CA ALA A 110 -14.59 12.06 -4.77
C ALA A 110 -14.52 13.34 -3.93
N GLY A 111 -14.15 14.47 -4.56
CA GLY A 111 -14.07 15.79 -3.91
C GLY A 111 -12.87 15.97 -2.99
N ARG A 112 -11.99 14.98 -2.83
CA ARG A 112 -10.76 15.07 -2.01
C ARG A 112 -9.53 15.27 -2.88
N LYS A 113 -8.52 15.90 -2.31
CA LYS A 113 -7.17 15.96 -2.89
C LYS A 113 -6.30 14.82 -2.38
N ALA A 114 -5.40 14.34 -3.23
CA ALA A 114 -4.43 13.31 -2.89
C ALA A 114 -3.17 13.42 -3.75
N ALA A 115 -2.05 12.92 -3.23
CA ALA A 115 -0.86 12.59 -4.01
C ALA A 115 -0.71 11.06 -4.07
N THR A 116 -0.23 10.53 -5.20
CA THR A 116 -0.06 9.08 -5.36
C THR A 116 1.40 8.70 -5.30
N PHE A 117 1.71 7.75 -4.43
CA PHE A 117 3.04 7.22 -4.20
C PHE A 117 3.11 5.75 -4.60
N THR A 118 4.33 5.26 -4.81
CA THR A 118 4.59 3.83 -4.95
C THR A 118 5.90 3.45 -4.28
N TYR A 119 5.95 2.25 -3.71
CA TYR A 119 7.20 1.60 -3.28
C TYR A 119 7.66 0.50 -4.24
N ALA A 120 6.92 0.29 -5.33
CA ALA A 120 7.24 -0.60 -6.44
C ALA A 120 7.21 0.21 -7.74
N PRO A 121 8.23 1.06 -7.99
CA PRO A 121 8.26 1.94 -9.15
C PRO A 121 8.47 1.15 -10.45
N SER A 122 7.95 1.68 -11.56
CA SER A 122 8.34 1.23 -12.90
C SER A 122 9.76 1.73 -13.24
N ALA A 123 10.41 1.08 -14.20
CA ALA A 123 11.72 1.54 -14.70
C ALA A 123 11.67 2.98 -15.22
N GLU A 124 10.57 3.37 -15.88
CA GLU A 124 10.35 4.74 -16.35
C GLU A 124 10.28 5.75 -15.21
N LEU A 125 9.60 5.41 -14.11
CA LEU A 125 9.49 6.30 -12.95
C LEU A 125 10.84 6.46 -12.24
N VAL A 126 11.65 5.39 -12.21
CA VAL A 126 13.03 5.45 -11.71
C VAL A 126 13.86 6.39 -12.58
N ALA A 127 13.87 6.21 -13.90
CA ALA A 127 14.61 7.07 -14.82
C ALA A 127 14.16 8.53 -14.76
N THR A 128 12.85 8.77 -14.60
CA THR A 128 12.30 10.12 -14.38
C THR A 128 12.89 10.74 -13.11
N GLY A 129 12.97 9.98 -12.02
CA GLY A 129 13.56 10.43 -10.76
C GLY A 129 15.06 10.73 -10.85
N GLU A 130 15.82 9.90 -11.58
CA GLU A 130 17.26 10.09 -11.81
C GLU A 130 17.58 11.34 -12.66
N ALA A 131 16.65 11.75 -13.53
CA ALA A 131 16.77 12.96 -14.32
C ALA A 131 16.42 14.25 -13.55
N LEU A 132 15.90 14.16 -12.33
CA LEU A 132 15.56 15.34 -11.53
C LEU A 132 16.82 15.99 -10.93
N PRO A 133 16.87 17.33 -10.84
CA PRO A 133 17.92 17.99 -10.09
C PRO A 133 17.82 17.62 -8.60
N GLU A 134 18.97 17.48 -7.94
CA GLU A 134 19.01 17.22 -6.50
C GLU A 134 18.26 18.30 -5.73
N SER A 135 17.44 17.88 -4.75
CA SER A 135 16.63 18.80 -3.96
C SER A 135 16.38 18.23 -2.57
N TYR A 136 16.72 19.01 -1.55
CA TYR A 136 16.47 18.65 -0.16
C TYR A 136 15.03 18.94 0.27
N ASN A 137 14.31 19.79 -0.47
CA ASN A 137 12.93 20.18 -0.20
C ASN A 137 11.95 19.10 -0.68
N PHE A 138 10.94 18.81 0.15
CA PHE A 138 9.85 17.92 -0.22
C PHE A 138 8.97 18.56 -1.30
N SER A 139 8.69 17.83 -2.37
CA SER A 139 7.65 18.20 -3.34
C SER A 139 6.63 17.09 -3.52
N VAL A 140 5.39 17.49 -3.75
CA VAL A 140 4.32 16.62 -4.26
C VAL A 140 3.86 17.05 -5.65
N LYS A 141 4.69 17.82 -6.36
CA LYS A 141 4.39 18.31 -7.71
C LYS A 141 5.30 17.71 -8.79
N ARG A 142 6.38 17.04 -8.39
CA ARG A 142 7.46 16.59 -9.29
C ARG A 142 7.50 15.07 -9.32
N VAL A 143 6.86 14.49 -10.34
CA VAL A 143 6.83 13.03 -10.55
C VAL A 143 8.26 12.47 -10.61
N GLY A 144 8.46 11.30 -10.02
CA GLY A 144 9.78 10.67 -9.90
C GLY A 144 10.57 11.11 -8.65
N GLU A 145 10.16 12.19 -7.97
CA GLU A 145 10.76 12.53 -6.68
C GLU A 145 10.62 11.34 -5.72
N ASN A 146 11.73 10.99 -5.08
CA ASN A 146 11.80 9.78 -4.27
C ASN A 146 12.65 9.97 -3.02
N ARG A 147 12.27 9.25 -1.97
CA ARG A 147 12.94 9.27 -0.66
C ARG A 147 12.83 7.92 0.02
N HIS A 148 13.77 7.63 0.90
CA HIS A 148 13.65 6.50 1.83
C HIS A 148 12.52 6.75 2.83
N ALA A 149 11.78 5.71 3.21
CA ALA A 149 10.70 5.81 4.19
C ALA A 149 11.16 6.48 5.50
N ALA A 150 12.36 6.13 6.00
CA ALA A 150 12.94 6.78 7.17
C ALA A 150 13.20 8.28 6.96
N ALA A 151 13.71 8.67 5.78
CA ALA A 151 13.94 10.08 5.44
C ALA A 151 12.62 10.85 5.27
N SER A 152 11.55 10.18 4.85
CA SER A 152 10.21 10.76 4.79
C SER A 152 9.60 10.93 6.18
N GLN A 153 9.87 10.02 7.12
CA GLN A 153 9.42 10.13 8.51
C GLN A 153 10.07 11.29 9.27
N THR A 154 11.23 11.80 8.85
CA THR A 154 11.81 13.01 9.46
C THR A 154 10.99 14.27 9.19
N ALA A 155 10.12 14.24 8.17
CA ALA A 155 9.16 15.29 7.88
C ALA A 155 7.99 15.33 8.87
N CYS A 156 7.83 14.29 9.70
CA CYS A 156 6.73 14.19 10.64
C CYS A 156 6.91 15.19 11.78
N ARG A 157 6.13 16.26 11.73
CA ARG A 157 5.98 17.17 12.87
C ARG A 157 5.14 16.48 13.95
N PRO A 158 5.46 16.67 15.24
CA PRO A 158 4.50 16.32 16.28
C PRO A 158 3.21 17.12 16.07
N ILE A 159 2.06 16.46 16.17
CA ILE A 159 0.78 17.17 16.29
C ILE A 159 0.91 18.01 17.57
N ASN A 160 1.02 19.34 17.44
CA ASN A 160 1.05 20.23 18.59
C ASN A 160 -0.39 20.70 18.84
N PRO A 161 -1.12 20.14 19.82
CA PRO A 161 -2.58 20.29 19.93
C PRO A 161 -3.03 21.67 20.47
N PHE A 162 -2.15 22.66 20.50
CA PHE A 162 -2.38 23.93 21.21
C PHE A 162 -2.58 25.15 20.31
N PHE A 163 -2.60 24.99 18.98
CA PHE A 163 -2.78 26.11 18.05
C PHE A 163 -3.63 25.75 16.83
N ASP A 164 -4.87 25.33 17.08
CA ASP A 164 -5.98 25.37 16.11
C ASP A 164 -7.19 26.06 16.75
#